data_AF-A0A9P5T4K2-F1
#
_entry.id   AF-A0A9P5T4K2-F1
#
_cell.length_a   1.000
_cell.length_b   1.000
_cell.length_c   1.000
_cell.angle_alpha   90.00
_cell.angle_beta   90.00
_cell.angle_gamma   90.00
#
_symmetry.space_group_name_H-M   'P 1'
#
loop_
_entity.id
_entity.type
_entity.pdbx_description
1 polymer ?
#
loop_
_entity_poly.entity_id
_entity_poly.type
_entity_poly.pdbx_seq_one_letter_code
_entity_poly.pdbx_strand_id
1 'polypeptide(L)'
;MDVAELAEAFKDQQHSAHQGQLMQRVQELMGQGIDVSSLFANIVSSASTRDVAIKKATYAFLTRYGRTNEELCFLSINTLHQDCADLDPM
;
A
#
# COMPACT_ATOMS: atom_id res chain seq x y z
N MET A 1 6.00 15.15 6.32
CA MET A 1 6.22 13.71 6.46
C MET A 1 7.15 13.21 5.37
N ASP A 2 8.37 12.90 5.76
CA ASP A 2 9.33 12.17 4.93
C ASP A 2 9.06 10.64 4.99
N VAL A 3 9.84 9.84 4.26
CA VAL A 3 9.60 8.39 4.15
C VAL A 3 9.77 7.66 5.49
N ALA A 4 10.69 8.12 6.34
CA ALA A 4 10.97 7.50 7.63
C ALA A 4 9.85 7.77 8.65
N GLU A 5 9.41 9.02 8.75
CA GLU A 5 8.24 9.40 9.56
C GLU A 5 6.99 8.63 9.11
N LEU A 6 6.86 8.40 7.81
CA LEU A 6 5.75 7.65 7.23
C LEU A 6 5.79 6.16 7.59
N ALA A 7 6.98 5.56 7.61
CA ALA A 7 7.15 4.17 8.04
C ALA A 7 6.75 3.96 9.51
N GLU A 8 7.10 4.89 10.40
CA GLU A 8 6.69 4.86 11.80
C GLU A 8 5.18 5.07 11.96
N ALA A 9 4.59 6.02 11.22
CA ALA A 9 3.15 6.25 11.23
C ALA A 9 2.35 5.01 10.76
N PHE A 10 2.93 4.19 9.87
CA PHE A 10 2.33 2.92 9.46
C PHE A 10 2.43 1.81 10.52
N LYS A 11 3.36 1.87 11.48
CA LYS A 11 3.50 0.86 12.55
C LYS A 11 2.49 1.06 13.67
N ASP A 12 2.05 2.29 13.90
CA ASP A 12 1.11 2.66 14.98
C ASP A 12 -0.36 2.29 14.67
N GLN A 13 -0.59 1.34 13.75
CA GLN A 13 -1.91 1.05 13.21
C GLN A 13 -2.81 0.28 14.20
N GLN A 14 -3.50 1.04 15.06
CA GLN A 14 -4.77 0.62 15.66
C GLN A 14 -6.01 1.31 15.05
N HIS A 15 -5.86 2.36 14.22
CA HIS A 15 -7.01 3.12 13.71
C HIS A 15 -7.02 3.30 12.18
N SER A 16 -8.07 2.80 11.53
CA SER A 16 -8.34 2.90 10.08
C SER A 16 -8.51 4.33 9.55
N ALA A 17 -8.89 5.28 10.41
CA ALA A 17 -9.20 6.66 10.01
C ALA A 17 -8.00 7.43 9.41
N HIS A 18 -6.76 7.05 9.75
CA HIS A 18 -5.55 7.74 9.26
C HIS A 18 -4.92 7.07 8.03
N GLN A 19 -5.31 5.84 7.69
CA GLN A 19 -4.69 5.10 6.58
C GLN A 19 -4.86 5.82 5.23
N GLY A 20 -6.02 6.44 4.99
CA GLY A 20 -6.26 7.19 3.77
C GLY A 20 -5.32 8.39 3.61
N GLN A 21 -5.02 9.11 4.69
CA GLN A 21 -4.10 10.26 4.68
C GLN A 21 -2.66 9.81 4.45
N LEU A 22 -2.24 8.70 5.08
CA LEU A 22 -0.93 8.10 4.87
C LEU A 22 -0.76 7.68 3.40
N MET A 23 -1.79 7.09 2.80
CA MET A 23 -1.79 6.71 1.38
C MET A 23 -1.75 7.86 0.40
N GLN A 24 -2.49 8.94 0.68
CA GLN A 24 -2.37 10.16 -0.12
C GLN A 24 -0.93 10.69 -0.09
N ARG A 25 -0.31 10.69 1.08
CA ARG A 25 1.08 11.13 1.21
C ARG A 25 2.07 10.22 0.47
N VAL A 26 1.85 8.90 0.44
CA VAL A 26 2.66 7.98 -0.40
C VAL A 26 2.52 8.34 -1.88
N GLN A 27 1.30 8.58 -2.37
CA GLN A 27 1.06 8.93 -3.77
C GLN A 27 1.74 10.26 -4.15
N GLU A 28 1.74 11.24 -3.25
CA GLU A 28 2.47 12.50 -3.45
C GLU A 28 3.99 12.28 -3.59
N LEU A 29 4.59 11.49 -2.69
CA LEU A 29 6.02 11.18 -2.72
C LEU A 29 6.39 10.40 -3.98
N MET A 30 5.57 9.42 -4.37
CA MET A 30 5.71 8.69 -5.64
C MET A 30 5.65 9.64 -6.85
N GLY A 31 4.70 10.59 -6.85
CA GLY A 31 4.54 11.59 -7.91
C GLY A 31 5.72 12.57 -8.02
N GLN A 32 6.40 12.83 -6.90
CA GLN A 32 7.64 13.61 -6.85
C GLN A 32 8.87 12.82 -7.30
N GLY A 33 8.74 11.51 -7.56
CA GLY A 33 9.84 10.62 -7.91
C GLY A 33 10.69 10.18 -6.73
N ILE A 34 10.22 10.38 -5.50
CA ILE A 34 10.90 9.90 -4.29
C ILE A 34 10.68 8.40 -4.17
N ASP A 35 11.76 7.67 -3.92
CA ASP A 35 11.68 6.23 -3.70
C ASP A 35 11.02 5.93 -2.35
N VAL A 36 9.89 5.23 -2.41
CA VAL A 36 9.09 4.79 -1.25
C VAL A 36 9.05 3.26 -1.15
N SER A 37 9.99 2.57 -1.81
CA SER A 37 10.07 1.11 -1.82
C SER A 37 10.20 0.49 -0.43
N SER A 38 10.80 1.20 0.52
CA SER A 38 10.94 0.79 1.92
C SER A 38 9.61 0.58 2.65
N LEU A 39 8.51 1.13 2.14
CA LEU A 39 7.17 1.03 2.73
C LEU A 39 6.39 -0.18 2.22
N PHE A 40 6.98 -1.05 1.39
CA PHE A 40 6.27 -2.13 0.70
C PHE A 40 5.46 -3.01 1.65
N ALA A 41 6.08 -3.52 2.73
CA ALA A 41 5.40 -4.38 3.70
C ALA A 41 4.23 -3.66 4.41
N ASN A 42 4.40 -2.38 4.75
CA ASN A 42 3.37 -1.57 5.38
C ASN A 42 2.15 -1.35 4.46
N ILE A 43 2.42 -1.10 3.17
CA ILE A 43 1.39 -0.87 2.15
C ILE A 43 0.65 -2.16 1.83
N VAL A 44 1.36 -3.28 1.68
CA VAL A 44 0.75 -4.59 1.46
C VAL A 44 -0.13 -5.02 2.63
N SER A 45 0.29 -4.76 3.87
CA SER A 45 -0.58 -4.99 5.03
C SER A 45 -1.88 -4.17 4.97
N SER A 46 -1.85 -3.02 4.30
CA SER A 46 -3.04 -2.17 4.10
C SER A 46 -3.89 -2.60 2.90
N ALA A 47 -3.43 -3.54 2.08
CA ALA A 47 -4.13 -4.00 0.87
C ALA A 47 -5.44 -4.75 1.17
N SER A 48 -5.56 -5.34 2.36
CA SER A 48 -6.76 -6.10 2.79
C SER A 48 -7.91 -5.20 3.27
N THR A 49 -7.84 -3.89 3.02
CA THR A 49 -8.90 -2.93 3.39
C THR A 49 -10.09 -3.02 2.44
N ARG A 50 -11.28 -2.66 2.96
CA ARG A 50 -12.50 -2.50 2.15
C ARG A 50 -12.63 -1.11 1.52
N ASP A 51 -11.74 -0.18 1.88
CA ASP A 51 -11.72 1.15 1.28
C ASP A 51 -11.12 1.06 -0.13
N VAL A 52 -11.97 1.19 -1.14
CA VAL A 52 -11.61 1.10 -2.57
C VAL A 52 -10.56 2.14 -2.96
N ALA A 53 -10.54 3.33 -2.36
CA ALA A 53 -9.55 4.36 -2.68
C ALA A 53 -8.16 3.94 -2.23
N ILE A 54 -8.05 3.38 -1.01
CA ILE A 54 -6.79 2.85 -0.46
C ILE A 54 -6.34 1.62 -1.24
N LYS A 55 -7.27 0.71 -1.58
CA LYS A 55 -6.98 -0.49 -2.36
C LYS A 55 -6.41 -0.14 -3.74
N LYS A 56 -7.01 0.82 -4.45
CA LYS A 56 -6.48 1.33 -5.74
C LYS A 56 -5.09 1.96 -5.60
N ALA A 57 -4.87 2.78 -4.57
CA ALA A 57 -3.56 3.37 -4.30
C ALA A 57 -2.49 2.30 -4.04
N THR A 58 -2.85 1.24 -3.30
CA THR A 58 -2.00 0.08 -3.03
C THR A 58 -1.64 -0.66 -4.31
N TYR A 59 -2.61 -0.93 -5.19
CA TYR A 59 -2.33 -1.61 -6.47
C TYR A 59 -1.50 -0.76 -7.43
N ALA A 60 -1.70 0.56 -7.45
CA ALA A 60 -0.83 1.47 -8.20
C ALA A 60 0.61 1.42 -7.67
N PHE A 61 0.80 1.38 -6.34
CA PHE A 61 2.11 1.21 -5.71
C PHE A 61 2.76 -0.13 -6.10
N LEU A 62 2.02 -1.24 -6.00
CA LEU A 62 2.52 -2.57 -6.36
C LEU A 62 2.93 -2.67 -7.84
N THR A 63 2.19 -2.02 -8.73
CA THR A 63 2.55 -1.97 -10.16
C THR A 63 3.86 -1.23 -10.39
N ARG A 64 4.14 -0.18 -9.58
CA ARG A 64 5.35 0.64 -9.68
C ARG A 64 6.58 -0.06 -9.10
N TYR A 65 6.45 -0.65 -7.91
CA TYR A 65 7.57 -1.19 -7.14
C TYR A 65 7.71 -2.71 -7.19
N GLY A 66 6.74 -3.41 -7.78
CA GLY A 66 6.70 -4.88 -7.75
C GLY A 66 7.80 -5.55 -8.58
N ARG A 67 8.24 -4.93 -9.68
CA ARG A 67 9.36 -5.46 -10.48
C ARG A 67 10.72 -5.31 -9.80
N THR A 68 10.89 -4.29 -8.97
CA THR A 68 12.16 -4.06 -8.26
C THR A 68 12.21 -4.80 -6.93
N ASN A 69 11.05 -5.25 -6.41
CA ASN A 69 10.91 -5.93 -5.13
C ASN A 69 10.13 -7.24 -5.29
N GLU A 70 10.58 -8.12 -6.19
CA GLU A 70 9.88 -9.35 -6.54
C GLU A 70 9.64 -10.27 -5.33
N GLU A 71 10.59 -10.34 -4.38
CA GLU A 71 10.43 -11.15 -3.18
C GLU A 71 9.35 -10.61 -2.23
N LEU A 72 9.19 -9.29 -2.16
CA LEU A 72 8.16 -8.69 -1.31
C LEU A 72 6.77 -8.82 -1.95
N CYS A 73 6.67 -8.91 -3.28
CA CYS A 73 5.42 -9.19 -3.99
C CYS A 73 4.75 -10.49 -3.53
N PHE A 74 5.50 -11.49 -3.05
CA PHE A 74 4.92 -12.73 -2.52
C PHE A 74 3.92 -12.45 -1.38
N LEU A 75 4.14 -11.40 -0.58
CA LEU A 75 3.23 -11.00 0.49
C LEU A 75 1.85 -10.55 -0.04
N SER A 76 1.80 -10.02 -1.27
CA SER A 76 0.59 -9.50 -1.89
C SER A 76 -0.25 -10.58 -2.57
N ILE A 77 0.33 -11.73 -2.93
CA ILE A 77 -0.34 -12.78 -3.71
C ILE A 77 -1.58 -13.31 -2.99
N ASN A 78 -1.50 -13.52 -1.68
CA ASN A 78 -2.63 -14.04 -0.91
C ASN A 78 -3.81 -13.06 -0.92
N THR A 79 -3.54 -11.77 -0.74
CA THR A 79 -4.57 -10.72 -0.79
C THR A 79 -5.15 -10.59 -2.20
N LEU A 80 -4.32 -10.61 -3.24
CA LEU A 80 -4.77 -10.57 -4.64
C LEU A 80 -5.67 -11.76 -4.98
N HIS A 81 -5.29 -12.96 -4.54
CA HIS A 81 -6.11 -14.16 -4.75
C HIS A 81 -7.46 -14.05 -4.05
N GLN A 82 -7.50 -13.51 -2.83
CA GLN A 82 -8.74 -13.28 -2.10
C GLN A 82 -9.62 -12.23 -2.79
N ASP A 83 -9.04 -11.14 -3.27
CA ASP A 83 -9.77 -10.10 -4.01
C ASP A 83 -10.34 -10.62 -5.34
N CYS A 84 -9.61 -11.50 -6.06
CA CYS A 84 -10.16 -12.14 -7.27
C CYS A 84 -11.32 -13.10 -7.01
N ALA A 85 -11.47 -13.59 -5.78
CA ALA A 85 -12.58 -14.45 -5.37
C ALA A 85 -13.76 -13.64 -4.80
N ASP A 86 -13.60 -12.34 -4.57
CA ASP A 86 -14.69 -11.47 -4.14
C ASP A 86 -15.70 -11.27 -5.28
N LEU A 87 -16.98 -11.25 -4.91
CA LEU A 87 -18.08 -10.97 -5.85
C LEU A 87 -18.19 -9.48 -6.15
N ASP A 88 -17.63 -8.64 -5.27
CA ASP A 88 -17.46 -7.23 -5.54
C ASP A 88 -16.39 -7.04 -6.63
N PRO A 89 -16.73 -6.44 -7.78
CA PRO A 89 -15.78 -6.24 -8.87
C PRO A 89 -14.69 -5.19 -8.57
N MET A 90 -14.55 -4.70 -7.32
CA MET A 90 -13.60 -3.65 -6.89
C MET A 90 -12.72 -4.01 -5.68
#